data_AF-A0A2G0CCK6-F1
#
_entry.id   AF-A0A2G0CCK6-F1
#
_cell.length_a   1.000
_cell.length_b   1.000
_cell.length_c   1.000
_cell.angle_alpha   90.00
_cell.angle_beta   90.00
_cell.angle_gamma   90.00
#
_symmetry.space_group_name_H-M   'P 1'
#
loop_
_entity.id
_entity.type
_entity.pdbx_description
1 polymer ?
#
loop_
_entity_poly.entity_id
_entity_poly.type
_entity_poly.pdbx_seq_one_letter_code
_entity_poly.pdbx_strand_id
1 'polypeptide(L)'
;MMPHPTSLFLTLLFLLCLSCSRQPVGVTAGSASTVAPAPVADGAVRPDPEVEAAIAERAAPESMDARAPEDPGAAPLPDAAAVKAQRREEVRARRRTVPQPPIESNETAEIENQASLGQAPLAEPGYREEAAADNTEVPLFSFRKSNCYGDCEAYTFDLKSGGMTSLLVDQGEIAQGLYNRQLYSVDYAELNRSIDSLRQLDLAPVYPVGEEIPADIPYRQLILPDGEGKPREVKVYYEAPPALERFMDRLEVLIGEQAWERATPQPRKRN
;
A
#
# COMPACT_ATOMS: atom_id res chain seq x y z
N MET A 1 -42.30 -7.18 -53.45
CA MET A 1 -41.75 -8.00 -52.36
C MET A 1 -40.86 -7.11 -51.52
N MET A 2 -41.36 -6.66 -50.37
CA MET A 2 -40.62 -5.78 -49.46
C MET A 2 -40.00 -6.63 -48.35
N PRO A 3 -38.68 -6.50 -48.08
CA PRO A 3 -38.04 -7.25 -47.00
C PRO A 3 -38.50 -6.71 -45.64
N HIS A 4 -38.87 -7.62 -44.73
CA HIS A 4 -39.31 -7.28 -43.39
C HIS A 4 -38.13 -6.79 -42.51
N PRO A 5 -38.28 -5.65 -41.81
CA PRO A 5 -37.21 -5.04 -41.03
C PRO A 5 -36.78 -5.85 -39.80
N THR A 6 -37.55 -6.87 -39.42
CA THR A 6 -37.25 -7.73 -38.26
C THR A 6 -36.12 -8.72 -38.51
N SER A 7 -35.82 -9.06 -39.77
CA SER A 7 -34.74 -10.01 -40.09
C SER A 7 -33.34 -9.39 -39.98
N LEU A 8 -33.23 -8.06 -40.11
CA LEU A 8 -31.96 -7.32 -40.09
C LEU A 8 -31.46 -7.11 -38.66
N PHE A 9 -32.37 -6.97 -37.69
CA PHE A 9 -32.03 -6.82 -36.28
C PHE A 9 -31.50 -8.13 -35.67
N LEU A 10 -32.06 -9.28 -36.07
CA LEU A 10 -31.63 -10.58 -35.54
C LEU A 10 -30.24 -10.99 -36.05
N THR A 11 -29.88 -10.60 -37.28
CA THR A 11 -28.57 -10.88 -37.86
C THR A 11 -27.48 -9.99 -37.27
N LEU A 12 -27.79 -8.73 -36.94
CA LEU A 12 -26.85 -7.83 -36.27
C LEU A 12 -26.53 -8.29 -34.83
N LEU A 13 -27.52 -8.80 -34.10
CA LEU A 13 -27.34 -9.30 -32.73
C LEU A 13 -26.46 -10.57 -32.69
N PHE A 14 -26.60 -11.46 -33.68
CA PHE A 14 -25.78 -12.67 -33.77
C PHE A 14 -24.32 -12.39 -34.15
N LEU A 15 -24.05 -11.33 -34.93
CA LEU A 15 -22.70 -10.89 -35.29
C LEU A 15 -21.94 -10.28 -34.09
N LEU A 16 -22.62 -9.65 -33.14
CA LEU A 16 -22.02 -9.08 -31.92
C LEU A 16 -21.61 -10.15 -30.89
N CYS A 17 -22.26 -11.32 -30.88
CA CYS A 17 -21.88 -12.42 -29.99
C CYS A 17 -20.66 -13.21 -30.46
N LEU A 18 -20.25 -13.08 -31.73
CA LEU A 18 -19.08 -13.78 -32.30
C LEU A 18 -17.75 -13.02 -32.13
N SER A 19 -17.77 -11.78 -31.64
CA SER A 19 -16.57 -10.96 -31.44
C SER A 19 -15.84 -11.13 -30.09
N CYS A 20 -16.32 -11.97 -29.17
CA CYS A 20 -15.75 -12.11 -27.83
C CYS A 20 -14.96 -13.39 -27.53
N SER A 21 -14.68 -14.25 -28.52
CA SER A 21 -13.79 -15.41 -28.33
C SER A 21 -12.49 -15.25 -29.10
N ARG A 22 -11.68 -14.26 -28.69
CA ARG A 22 -10.28 -14.13 -29.12
C ARG A 22 -9.41 -14.85 -28.10
N GLN A 23 -9.21 -16.16 -28.31
CA GLN A 23 -8.16 -16.91 -27.63
C GLN A 23 -6.81 -16.50 -28.24
N PRO A 24 -5.82 -16.06 -27.45
CA PRO A 24 -4.45 -15.95 -27.95
C PRO A 24 -3.88 -17.36 -28.14
N VAL A 25 -3.74 -17.76 -29.40
CA VAL A 25 -2.82 -18.85 -29.81
C VAL A 25 -1.41 -18.31 -29.64
N GLY A 26 -0.74 -18.71 -28.56
CA GLY A 26 0.67 -18.42 -28.32
C GLY A 26 1.53 -19.19 -29.30
N VAL A 27 1.96 -18.50 -30.35
CA VAL A 27 2.98 -18.95 -31.30
C VAL A 27 4.33 -18.92 -30.59
N THR A 28 5.01 -20.05 -30.66
CA THR A 28 6.38 -20.32 -30.24
C THR A 28 7.40 -19.41 -30.96
N ALA A 29 8.24 -18.68 -30.22
CA ALA A 29 9.63 -18.39 -30.61
C ALA A 29 10.41 -17.68 -29.48
N GLY A 30 11.47 -18.33 -29.00
CA GLY A 30 12.78 -17.66 -28.86
C GLY A 30 13.08 -16.92 -27.56
N SER A 31 13.40 -17.66 -26.50
CA SER A 31 14.69 -17.60 -25.77
C SER A 31 14.51 -18.20 -24.38
N ALA A 32 14.59 -19.54 -24.32
CA ALA A 32 14.88 -20.19 -23.06
C ALA A 32 16.31 -19.79 -22.66
N SER A 33 16.45 -18.89 -21.70
CA SER A 33 17.67 -18.83 -20.91
C SER A 33 17.65 -20.05 -20.00
N THR A 34 18.09 -21.18 -20.55
CA THR A 34 18.46 -22.35 -19.79
C THR A 34 19.64 -21.93 -18.93
N VAL A 35 19.37 -21.64 -17.65
CA VAL A 35 20.41 -21.67 -16.63
C VAL A 35 20.91 -23.11 -16.62
N ALA A 36 22.06 -23.33 -17.23
CA ALA A 36 22.76 -24.59 -17.13
C ALA A 36 22.92 -24.90 -15.64
N PRO A 37 22.55 -26.11 -15.16
CA PRO A 37 22.92 -26.50 -13.81
C PRO A 37 24.45 -26.43 -13.73
N ALA A 38 24.96 -25.66 -12.76
CA ALA A 38 26.37 -25.66 -12.44
C ALA A 38 26.79 -27.13 -12.19
N PRO A 39 27.95 -27.56 -12.70
CA PRO A 39 28.45 -28.90 -12.42
C PRO A 39 28.61 -29.03 -10.91
N VAL A 40 27.73 -29.83 -10.29
CA VAL A 40 27.92 -30.29 -8.92
C VAL A 40 29.14 -31.20 -9.00
N ALA A 41 30.29 -30.70 -8.54
CA ALA A 41 31.43 -31.54 -8.27
C ALA A 41 31.00 -32.49 -7.14
N ASP A 42 30.68 -33.74 -7.49
CA ASP A 42 30.62 -34.88 -6.58
C ASP A 42 32.03 -35.15 -6.06
N GLY A 43 32.46 -34.29 -5.15
CA GLY A 43 33.61 -34.47 -4.32
C GLY A 43 33.19 -33.99 -2.96
N ALA A 44 33.26 -34.86 -1.95
CA ALA A 44 33.12 -34.47 -0.57
C ALA A 44 34.19 -33.38 -0.28
N VAL A 45 33.80 -32.11 -0.43
CA VAL A 45 34.60 -30.97 0.00
C VAL A 45 34.62 -31.08 1.51
N ARG A 46 35.70 -31.65 2.02
CA ARG A 46 36.01 -31.58 3.44
C ARG A 46 36.07 -30.09 3.79
N PRO A 47 35.23 -29.61 4.73
CA PRO A 47 35.31 -28.23 5.17
C PRO A 47 36.74 -27.97 5.66
N ASP A 48 37.26 -26.80 5.30
CA ASP A 48 38.59 -26.36 5.68
C ASP A 48 38.67 -26.31 7.22
N PRO A 49 39.59 -27.07 7.86
CA PRO A 49 39.67 -27.14 9.31
C PRO A 49 39.98 -25.78 9.97
N GLU A 50 40.55 -24.81 9.23
CA GLU A 50 40.74 -23.45 9.75
C GLU A 50 39.42 -22.69 9.88
N VAL A 51 38.47 -22.92 8.97
CA VAL A 51 37.15 -22.26 9.01
C VAL A 51 36.29 -22.85 10.12
N GLU A 52 36.35 -24.17 10.35
CA GLU A 52 35.66 -24.81 11.48
C GLU A 52 36.22 -24.36 12.84
N ALA A 53 37.55 -24.20 12.96
CA ALA A 53 38.16 -23.68 14.17
C ALA A 53 37.73 -22.22 14.46
N ALA A 54 37.68 -21.37 13.42
CA ALA A 54 37.23 -19.98 13.54
C ALA A 54 35.73 -19.85 13.90
N ILE A 55 34.90 -20.79 13.46
CA ILE A 55 33.47 -20.84 13.83
C ILE A 55 33.31 -21.35 15.28
N ALA A 56 34.13 -22.32 15.70
CA ALA A 56 34.10 -22.87 17.06
C ALA A 56 34.63 -21.90 18.13
N GLU A 57 35.59 -21.02 17.77
CA GLU A 57 36.06 -19.94 18.66
C GLU A 57 35.10 -18.75 18.73
N ARG A 58 34.11 -18.67 17.83
CA ARG A 58 33.08 -17.64 17.89
C ARG A 58 32.13 -17.99 19.05
N ALA A 59 32.38 -17.37 20.21
CA ALA A 59 31.49 -17.43 21.36
C ALA A 59 30.05 -17.27 20.91
N ALA A 60 29.19 -18.20 21.36
CA ALA A 60 27.76 -18.18 21.06
C ALA A 60 27.23 -16.75 21.26
N PRO A 61 26.44 -16.21 20.32
CA PRO A 61 25.88 -14.89 20.51
C PRO A 61 25.05 -14.93 21.79
N GLU A 62 25.53 -14.26 22.83
CA GLU A 62 24.72 -13.93 23.98
C GLU A 62 23.45 -13.31 23.40
N SER A 63 22.31 -13.90 23.72
CA SER A 63 21.02 -13.34 23.37
C SER A 63 20.93 -11.98 24.07
N MET A 64 21.38 -10.93 23.37
CA MET A 64 21.03 -9.57 23.72
C MET A 64 19.52 -9.52 23.59
N ASP A 65 18.82 -9.60 24.72
CA ASP A 65 17.49 -9.06 24.85
C ASP A 65 17.56 -7.63 24.30
N ALA A 66 17.13 -7.44 23.06
CA ALA A 66 17.10 -6.17 22.38
C ALA A 66 16.00 -5.31 23.00
N ARG A 67 16.21 -4.90 24.25
CA ARG A 67 15.50 -3.81 24.86
C ARG A 67 16.24 -2.56 24.41
N ALA A 68 15.76 -1.98 23.31
CA ALA A 68 16.22 -0.68 22.85
C ALA A 68 16.22 0.30 24.05
N PRO A 69 17.28 1.08 24.25
CA PRO A 69 17.34 2.04 25.34
C PRO A 69 16.15 2.99 25.23
N GLU A 70 15.35 3.07 26.30
CA GLU A 70 14.29 4.07 26.43
C GLU A 70 14.97 5.45 26.42
N ASP A 71 14.72 6.25 25.38
CA ASP A 71 15.20 7.62 25.32
C ASP A 71 14.45 8.45 26.39
N PRO A 72 15.13 8.94 27.44
CA PRO A 72 14.48 9.71 28.51
C PRO A 72 13.95 11.08 28.03
N GLY A 73 14.16 11.45 26.77
CA GLY A 73 13.61 12.66 26.14
C GLY A 73 12.36 12.47 25.28
N ALA A 74 11.90 11.23 25.03
CA ALA A 74 10.74 10.99 24.18
C ALA A 74 9.45 11.51 24.83
N ALA A 75 8.76 12.43 24.15
CA ALA A 75 7.48 12.95 24.62
C ALA A 75 6.46 11.80 24.78
N PRO A 76 5.67 11.80 25.86
CA PRO A 76 4.65 10.77 26.04
C PRO A 76 3.62 10.84 24.90
N LEU A 77 3.35 9.69 24.27
CA LEU A 77 2.32 9.58 23.25
C LEU A 77 0.98 10.13 23.80
N PRO A 78 0.27 10.99 23.05
CA PRO A 78 -1.00 11.53 23.50
C PRO A 78 -2.04 10.42 23.64
N ASP A 79 -2.86 10.54 24.69
CA ASP A 79 -3.94 9.59 24.97
C ASP A 79 -4.90 9.46 23.77
N ALA A 80 -5.11 8.23 23.31
CA ALA A 80 -5.94 7.92 22.15
C ALA A 80 -7.39 8.46 22.30
N ALA A 81 -7.92 8.51 23.53
CA ALA A 81 -9.24 9.08 23.78
C ALA A 81 -9.25 10.62 23.61
N ALA A 82 -8.20 11.30 24.05
CA ALA A 82 -8.03 12.74 23.90
C ALA A 82 -7.87 13.15 22.43
N VAL A 83 -7.03 12.45 21.65
CA VAL A 83 -6.85 12.70 20.20
C VAL A 83 -8.17 12.52 19.45
N LYS A 84 -8.93 11.45 19.79
CA LYS A 84 -10.25 11.19 19.19
C LYS A 84 -11.27 12.28 19.51
N ALA A 85 -11.26 12.82 20.72
CA ALA A 85 -12.15 13.91 21.12
C ALA A 85 -11.80 15.21 20.38
N GLN A 86 -10.51 15.54 20.29
CA GLN A 86 -10.01 16.73 19.60
C GLN A 86 -10.38 16.71 18.10
N ARG A 87 -10.16 15.59 17.42
CA ARG A 87 -10.47 15.43 15.99
C ARG A 87 -11.97 15.53 15.69
N ARG A 88 -12.81 14.99 16.57
CA ARG A 88 -14.27 15.13 16.45
C ARG A 88 -14.72 16.59 16.53
N GLU A 89 -14.07 17.36 17.38
CA GLU A 89 -14.39 18.78 17.54
C GLU A 89 -13.86 19.63 16.39
N GLU A 90 -12.66 19.34 15.90
CA GLU A 90 -12.09 20.00 14.72
C GLU A 90 -12.93 19.78 13.46
N VAL A 91 -13.36 18.54 13.21
CA VAL A 91 -14.24 18.22 12.06
C VAL A 91 -15.59 18.94 12.19
N ARG A 92 -16.16 19.04 13.40
CA ARG A 92 -17.38 19.83 13.63
C ARG A 92 -17.16 21.32 13.39
N ALA A 93 -16.03 21.86 13.83
CA ALA A 93 -15.69 23.27 13.63
C ALA A 93 -15.53 23.60 12.14
N ARG A 94 -14.82 22.75 11.38
CA ARG A 94 -14.63 22.90 9.94
C ARG A 94 -15.94 22.84 9.16
N ARG A 95 -16.87 21.97 9.56
CA ARG A 95 -18.21 21.91 8.95
C ARG A 95 -19.07 23.15 9.21
N ARG A 96 -18.80 23.91 10.28
CA ARG A 96 -19.52 25.14 10.61
C ARG A 96 -18.98 26.36 9.86
N THR A 97 -17.69 26.37 9.52
CA THR A 97 -17.01 27.53 8.92
C THR A 97 -16.96 27.52 7.40
N VAL A 98 -17.19 26.38 6.75
CA VAL A 98 -17.24 26.30 5.28
C VAL A 98 -18.67 26.58 4.80
N PRO A 99 -18.95 27.76 4.19
CA PRO A 99 -20.23 27.99 3.54
C PRO A 99 -20.40 26.97 2.42
N GLN A 100 -21.42 26.12 2.53
CA GLN A 100 -21.73 25.18 1.47
C GLN A 100 -22.24 25.97 0.26
N PRO A 101 -21.63 25.80 -0.93
CA PRO A 101 -22.13 26.47 -2.12
C PRO A 101 -23.58 26.05 -2.36
N PRO A 102 -24.46 26.96 -2.79
CA PRO A 102 -25.81 26.60 -3.19
C PRO A 102 -25.70 25.56 -4.32
N ILE A 103 -26.24 24.37 -4.07
CA ILE A 103 -26.19 23.25 -5.00
C ILE A 103 -27.15 23.59 -6.14
N GLU A 104 -26.62 24.12 -7.25
CA GLU A 104 -27.36 24.18 -8.49
C GLU A 104 -27.63 22.75 -8.95
N SER A 105 -28.91 22.43 -9.14
CA SER A 105 -29.41 21.13 -9.56
C SER A 105 -28.97 20.82 -11.00
N ASN A 106 -27.75 20.33 -11.16
CA ASN A 106 -27.26 19.63 -12.34
C ASN A 106 -27.09 18.15 -11.94
N GLU A 107 -27.34 17.21 -12.85
CA GLU A 107 -27.20 15.75 -12.67
C GLU A 107 -25.86 15.32 -12.01
N THR A 108 -24.80 16.13 -12.08
CA THR A 108 -23.54 15.86 -11.35
C THR A 108 -23.68 16.04 -9.83
N ALA A 109 -24.58 16.91 -9.37
CA ALA A 109 -24.87 17.17 -7.96
C ALA A 109 -25.74 16.09 -7.30
N GLU A 110 -26.50 15.30 -8.06
CA GLU A 110 -27.19 14.11 -7.52
C GLU A 110 -26.19 12.99 -7.17
N ILE A 111 -25.13 12.84 -7.96
CA ILE A 111 -24.08 11.85 -7.71
C ILE A 111 -23.24 12.24 -6.48
N GLU A 112 -22.92 13.52 -6.29
CA GLU A 112 -22.23 13.99 -5.08
C GLU A 112 -23.13 13.98 -3.82
N ASN A 113 -24.44 14.23 -3.93
CA ASN A 113 -25.36 14.17 -2.78
C ASN A 113 -25.62 12.75 -2.29
N GLN A 114 -25.61 11.73 -3.17
CA GLN A 114 -25.73 10.34 -2.74
C GLN A 114 -24.53 9.87 -1.91
N ALA A 115 -23.33 10.42 -2.18
CA ALA A 115 -22.14 10.19 -1.36
C ALA A 115 -22.19 10.91 0.00
N SER A 116 -22.94 12.02 0.10
CA SER A 116 -23.04 12.85 1.33
C SER A 116 -24.19 12.41 2.26
N LEU A 117 -25.24 11.78 1.74
CA LEU A 117 -26.42 11.36 2.52
C LEU A 117 -26.34 9.96 3.17
N GLY A 118 -25.21 9.25 3.04
CA GLY A 118 -25.01 7.98 3.76
C GLY A 118 -26.00 6.87 3.38
N GLN A 119 -26.62 6.96 2.20
CA GLN A 119 -27.53 5.94 1.65
C GLN A 119 -26.80 5.08 0.61
N ALA A 120 -25.59 4.63 0.91
CA ALA A 120 -25.12 3.40 0.29
C ALA A 120 -25.91 2.25 0.93
N PRO A 121 -26.44 1.28 0.15
CA PRO A 121 -27.04 0.09 0.74
C PRO A 121 -26.01 -0.52 1.68
N LEU A 122 -26.33 -0.52 2.99
CA LEU A 122 -25.57 -1.26 3.98
C LEU A 122 -25.65 -2.72 3.54
N ALA A 123 -24.60 -3.21 2.90
CA ALA A 123 -24.38 -4.64 2.78
C ALA A 123 -24.52 -5.21 4.20
N GLU A 124 -25.41 -6.18 4.36
CA GLU A 124 -25.74 -6.78 5.64
C GLU A 124 -24.46 -7.14 6.41
N PRO A 125 -24.38 -6.87 7.73
CA PRO A 125 -23.26 -7.27 8.55
C PRO A 125 -23.37 -8.78 8.83
N GLY A 126 -23.29 -9.59 7.77
CA GLY A 126 -23.17 -11.03 7.85
C GLY A 126 -21.71 -11.38 8.08
N TYR A 127 -21.39 -11.74 9.32
CA TYR A 127 -20.23 -12.57 9.67
C TYR A 127 -18.91 -12.21 8.98
N ARG A 128 -18.24 -11.16 9.46
CA ARG A 128 -16.77 -11.11 9.31
C ARG A 128 -16.20 -11.94 10.45
N GLU A 129 -16.17 -13.25 10.21
CA GLU A 129 -15.40 -14.22 10.96
C GLU A 129 -14.02 -13.63 11.23
N GLU A 130 -13.56 -13.77 12.46
CA GLU A 130 -12.30 -13.27 13.00
C GLU A 130 -11.15 -13.76 12.12
N ALA A 131 -10.85 -13.01 11.07
CA ALA A 131 -9.61 -13.15 10.31
C ALA A 131 -8.51 -12.71 11.26
N ALA A 132 -8.03 -13.68 12.06
CA ALA A 132 -6.72 -13.62 12.67
C ALA A 132 -5.78 -13.05 11.62
N ALA A 133 -5.15 -11.93 11.94
CA ALA A 133 -4.25 -11.21 11.05
C ALA A 133 -3.13 -12.15 10.59
N ASP A 134 -3.36 -12.83 9.47
CA ASP A 134 -2.35 -13.62 8.81
C ASP A 134 -1.39 -12.59 8.20
N ASN A 135 -0.19 -12.51 8.76
CA ASN A 135 0.88 -11.63 8.28
C ASN A 135 1.40 -12.03 6.89
N THR A 136 0.71 -12.94 6.19
CA THR A 136 1.01 -13.38 4.84
C THR A 136 0.12 -12.74 3.76
N GLU A 137 -0.89 -11.93 4.10
CA GLU A 137 -1.66 -11.19 3.09
C GLU A 137 -0.79 -10.12 2.41
N VAL A 138 -0.72 -10.19 1.07
CA VAL A 138 -0.06 -9.20 0.22
C VAL A 138 -0.76 -7.85 0.40
N PRO A 139 -0.03 -6.76 0.69
CA PRO A 139 -0.65 -5.45 0.86
C PRO A 139 -1.30 -4.98 -0.44
N LEU A 140 -2.45 -4.31 -0.32
CA LEU A 140 -3.12 -3.64 -1.43
C LEU A 140 -2.31 -2.45 -1.93
N PHE A 141 -1.57 -1.82 -1.01
CA PHE A 141 -0.77 -0.65 -1.25
C PHE A 141 0.34 -0.58 -0.21
N SER A 142 1.55 -0.22 -0.65
CA SER A 142 2.69 0.05 0.23
C SER A 142 3.29 1.41 -0.10
N PHE A 143 3.66 2.15 0.94
CA PHE A 143 4.34 3.42 0.86
C PHE A 143 5.58 3.38 1.73
N ARG A 144 6.72 3.75 1.17
CA ARG A 144 7.99 3.78 1.89
C ARG A 144 8.64 5.14 1.75
N LYS A 145 9.05 5.72 2.87
CA LYS A 145 9.91 6.90 2.93
C LYS A 145 11.31 6.42 3.29
N SER A 146 12.27 6.60 2.38
CA SER A 146 13.62 6.12 2.60
C SER A 146 14.37 6.98 3.61
N ASN A 147 15.41 6.42 4.20
CA ASN A 147 16.32 7.15 5.07
C ASN A 147 17.00 8.29 4.31
N CYS A 148 17.36 9.34 5.04
CA CYS A 148 18.17 10.45 4.57
C CYS A 148 19.41 10.59 5.46
N TYR A 149 20.41 11.36 5.04
CA TYR A 149 21.47 11.80 5.96
C TYR A 149 20.93 12.80 6.98
N GLY A 150 20.91 12.41 8.26
CA GLY A 150 20.45 13.24 9.39
C GLY A 150 19.25 12.64 10.10
N ASP A 151 18.50 13.49 10.80
CA ASP A 151 17.34 13.10 11.60
C ASP A 151 16.02 13.16 10.79
N CYS A 152 16.00 12.56 9.60
CA CYS A 152 14.77 12.43 8.83
C CYS A 152 13.95 11.23 9.29
N GLU A 153 12.64 11.34 9.12
CA GLU A 153 11.74 10.21 9.24
C GLU A 153 11.96 9.19 8.11
N ALA A 154 11.94 7.92 8.48
CA ALA A 154 11.96 6.79 7.58
C ALA A 154 11.02 5.71 8.10
N TYR A 155 10.15 5.24 7.21
CA TYR A 155 9.15 4.25 7.58
C TYR A 155 8.58 3.55 6.34
N THR A 156 7.95 2.41 6.60
CA THR A 156 7.13 1.68 5.63
C THR A 156 5.71 1.58 6.15
N PHE A 157 4.75 2.05 5.36
CA PHE A 157 3.32 1.95 5.60
C PHE A 157 2.71 0.96 4.62
N ASP A 158 1.96 -0.01 5.11
CA ASP A 158 1.20 -0.95 4.29
C ASP A 158 -0.28 -0.87 4.61
N LEU A 159 -1.09 -0.88 3.55
CA LEU A 159 -2.55 -1.01 3.60
C LEU A 159 -2.95 -2.41 3.14
N LYS A 160 -3.66 -3.14 3.99
CA LYS A 160 -4.20 -4.47 3.70
C LYS A 160 -5.71 -4.43 3.43
N SER A 161 -6.23 -5.57 3.00
CA SER A 161 -7.66 -5.75 2.78
C SER A 161 -8.47 -5.43 4.05
N GLY A 162 -9.63 -4.81 3.90
CA GLY A 162 -10.47 -4.44 5.03
C GLY A 162 -9.99 -3.26 5.88
N GLY A 163 -8.95 -2.54 5.45
CA GLY A 163 -8.49 -1.30 6.11
C GLY A 163 -7.52 -1.52 7.26
N MET A 164 -7.00 -2.74 7.45
CA MET A 164 -5.90 -2.97 8.37
C MET A 164 -4.63 -2.31 7.81
N THR A 165 -3.89 -1.60 8.66
CA THR A 165 -2.64 -0.93 8.29
C THR A 165 -1.52 -1.35 9.21
N SER A 166 -0.31 -1.41 8.66
CA SER A 166 0.92 -1.58 9.42
C SER A 166 1.87 -0.43 9.11
N LEU A 167 2.54 0.08 10.14
CA LEU A 167 3.59 1.10 10.03
C LEU A 167 4.84 0.55 10.70
N LEU A 168 5.89 0.34 9.92
CA LEU A 168 7.23 0.04 10.40
C LEU A 168 8.04 1.34 10.43
N VAL A 169 8.34 1.84 11.62
CA VAL A 169 9.12 3.06 11.80
C VAL A 169 10.58 2.68 12.02
N ASP A 170 11.44 3.07 11.07
CA ASP A 170 12.89 2.88 11.14
C ASP A 170 13.56 4.09 11.79
N GLN A 171 13.05 5.30 11.53
CA GLN A 171 13.54 6.56 12.10
C GLN A 171 12.39 7.59 12.12
N GLY A 172 12.32 8.47 13.12
CA GLY A 172 11.32 9.55 13.17
C GLY A 172 10.93 9.96 14.58
N GLU A 173 9.91 10.82 14.68
CA GLU A 173 9.38 11.30 15.97
C GLU A 173 8.69 10.19 16.78
N ILE A 174 8.10 9.22 16.09
CA ILE A 174 7.54 8.01 16.69
C ILE A 174 8.67 7.04 17.02
N ALA A 175 8.61 6.43 18.20
CA ALA A 175 9.59 5.42 18.59
C ALA A 175 9.70 4.29 17.55
N GLN A 176 10.91 3.80 17.32
CA GLN A 176 11.15 2.73 16.35
C GLN A 176 10.36 1.46 16.67
N GLY A 177 9.84 0.81 15.62
CA GLY A 177 9.14 -0.46 15.73
C GLY A 177 7.97 -0.63 14.77
N LEU A 178 7.28 -1.76 14.93
CA LEU A 178 6.08 -2.09 14.18
C LEU A 178 4.83 -1.63 14.93
N TYR A 179 3.94 -0.98 14.20
CA TYR A 179 2.66 -0.50 14.67
C TYR A 179 1.57 -1.03 13.75
N ASN A 180 0.40 -1.35 14.32
CA ASN A 180 -0.74 -1.80 13.55
C ASN A 180 -1.96 -0.99 13.91
N ARG A 181 -2.84 -0.76 12.94
CA ARG A 181 -4.09 -0.06 13.19
C ARG A 181 -5.15 -0.40 12.16
N GLN A 182 -6.39 -0.50 12.62
CA GLN A 182 -7.55 -0.53 11.75
C GLN A 182 -7.96 0.90 11.37
N LEU A 183 -7.94 1.22 10.08
CA LEU A 183 -8.47 2.49 9.57
C LEU A 183 -9.97 2.57 9.79
N TYR A 184 -10.46 3.79 10.02
CA TYR A 184 -11.89 4.07 9.97
C TYR A 184 -12.41 3.84 8.55
N SER A 185 -13.66 3.41 8.43
CA SER A 185 -14.28 3.09 7.13
C SER A 185 -14.25 4.27 6.15
N VAL A 186 -14.41 5.50 6.63
CA VAL A 186 -14.35 6.72 5.82
C VAL A 186 -12.93 6.94 5.27
N ASP A 187 -11.93 6.90 6.15
CA ASP A 187 -10.51 7.09 5.78
C ASP A 187 -10.06 5.98 4.81
N TYR A 188 -10.47 4.73 5.07
CA TYR A 188 -10.20 3.61 4.19
C TYR A 188 -10.83 3.79 2.79
N ALA A 189 -12.11 4.18 2.72
CA ALA A 189 -12.80 4.39 1.45
C ALA A 189 -12.24 5.59 0.67
N GLU A 190 -11.80 6.64 1.35
CA GLU A 190 -11.12 7.79 0.72
C GLU A 190 -9.73 7.40 0.18
N LEU A 191 -8.94 6.68 0.98
CA LEU A 191 -7.63 6.18 0.57
C LEU A 191 -7.75 5.22 -0.62
N ASN A 192 -8.70 4.29 -0.57
CA ASN A 192 -8.93 3.34 -1.66
C ASN A 192 -9.34 4.03 -2.97
N ARG A 193 -10.25 5.01 -2.91
CA ARG A 193 -10.63 5.82 -4.10
C ARG A 193 -9.45 6.60 -4.67
N SER A 194 -8.58 7.12 -3.80
CA SER A 194 -7.39 7.86 -4.22
C SER A 194 -6.37 6.94 -4.89
N ILE A 195 -6.17 5.74 -4.31
CA ILE A 195 -5.35 4.68 -4.93
C ILE A 195 -5.93 4.34 -6.30
N ASP A 196 -7.22 4.01 -6.41
CA ASP A 196 -7.87 3.66 -7.68
C ASP A 196 -7.74 4.76 -8.75
N SER A 197 -7.75 6.03 -8.34
CA SER A 197 -7.50 7.15 -9.24
C SER A 197 -6.07 7.17 -9.77
N LEU A 198 -5.07 6.84 -8.94
CA LEU A 198 -3.67 6.72 -9.37
C LEU A 198 -3.44 5.53 -10.30
N ARG A 199 -4.19 4.42 -10.14
CA ARG A 199 -4.06 3.22 -10.98
C ARG A 199 -4.40 3.49 -12.44
N GLN A 200 -5.27 4.48 -12.69
CA GLN A 200 -5.69 4.90 -14.02
C GLN A 200 -4.66 5.83 -14.69
N LEU A 201 -3.69 6.34 -13.95
CA LEU A 201 -2.64 7.20 -14.49
C LEU A 201 -1.49 6.35 -15.04
N ASP A 202 -0.89 6.86 -16.11
CA ASP A 202 0.37 6.34 -16.64
C ASP A 202 1.54 6.96 -15.86
N LEU A 203 1.83 6.39 -14.70
CA LEU A 203 2.93 6.83 -13.84
C LEU A 203 4.23 6.19 -14.31
N ALA A 204 5.26 7.02 -14.48
CA ALA A 204 6.61 6.54 -14.71
C ALA A 204 7.12 5.77 -13.49
N PRO A 205 7.99 4.77 -13.67
CA PRO A 205 8.55 4.00 -12.55
C PRO A 205 9.46 4.84 -11.64
N VAL A 206 10.04 5.92 -12.16
CA VAL A 206 10.95 6.80 -11.44
C VAL A 206 10.70 8.26 -11.85
N TYR A 207 10.71 9.16 -10.87
CA TYR A 207 10.67 10.61 -11.05
C TYR A 207 11.88 11.31 -10.39
N PRO A 208 12.49 12.32 -11.05
CA PRO A 208 12.14 12.86 -12.37
C PRO A 208 12.42 11.89 -13.54
N VAL A 209 11.78 12.13 -14.69
CA VAL A 209 11.88 11.24 -15.86
C VAL A 209 13.05 11.66 -16.74
N GLY A 210 13.95 10.72 -17.02
CA GLY A 210 15.04 10.92 -17.99
C GLY A 210 16.29 11.60 -17.42
N GLU A 211 16.36 11.78 -16.11
CA GLU A 211 17.52 12.32 -15.42
C GLU A 211 18.27 11.23 -14.66
N GLU A 212 19.60 11.38 -14.59
CA GLU A 212 20.42 10.52 -13.76
C GLU A 212 20.28 10.95 -12.30
N ILE A 213 19.83 10.01 -11.45
CA ILE A 213 19.61 10.29 -10.04
C ILE A 213 20.88 9.90 -9.27
N PRO A 214 21.50 10.85 -8.54
CA PRO A 214 22.65 10.54 -7.71
C PRO A 214 22.37 9.41 -6.71
N ALA A 215 23.40 8.65 -6.39
CA ALA A 215 23.33 7.66 -5.32
C ALA A 215 22.96 8.31 -3.99
N ASP A 216 22.24 7.57 -3.14
CA ASP A 216 21.97 7.91 -1.74
C ASP A 216 21.09 9.15 -1.50
N ILE A 217 20.33 9.60 -2.50
CA ILE A 217 19.29 10.62 -2.29
C ILE A 217 18.03 9.96 -1.69
N PRO A 218 17.40 10.59 -0.68
CA PRO A 218 16.15 10.09 -0.15
C PRO A 218 15.03 10.10 -1.20
N TYR A 219 14.14 9.12 -1.12
CA TYR A 219 13.01 8.96 -2.03
C TYR A 219 11.76 8.50 -1.27
N ARG A 220 10.62 8.76 -1.90
CA ARG A 220 9.33 8.15 -1.56
C ARG A 220 9.02 7.08 -2.58
N GLN A 221 8.68 5.89 -2.14
CA GLN A 221 8.35 4.75 -2.98
C GLN A 221 6.91 4.33 -2.74
N LEU A 222 6.19 4.08 -3.82
CA LEU A 222 4.85 3.52 -3.80
C LEU A 222 4.85 2.18 -4.51
N ILE A 223 4.18 1.20 -3.93
CA ILE A 223 3.85 -0.06 -4.58
C ILE A 223 2.33 -0.11 -4.62
N LEU A 224 1.78 0.04 -5.82
CA LEU A 224 0.35 0.00 -6.08
C LEU A 224 0.07 -0.91 -7.28
N PRO A 225 -1.07 -1.61 -7.31
CA PRO A 225 -1.42 -2.42 -8.45
C PRO A 225 -1.78 -1.53 -9.66
N ASP A 226 -1.32 -1.87 -10.85
CA ASP A 226 -1.69 -1.17 -12.09
C ASP A 226 -3.15 -1.46 -12.51
N GLY A 227 -3.55 -0.95 -13.68
CA GLY A 227 -4.87 -1.20 -14.27
C GLY A 227 -5.15 -2.67 -14.60
N GLU A 228 -4.12 -3.52 -14.70
CA GLU A 228 -4.25 -4.98 -14.87
C GLU A 228 -4.19 -5.73 -13.54
N GLY A 229 -3.99 -5.03 -12.42
CA GLY A 229 -3.84 -5.60 -11.09
C GLY A 229 -2.43 -6.09 -10.76
N LYS A 230 -1.43 -5.86 -11.61
CA LYS A 230 -0.03 -6.23 -11.34
C LYS A 230 0.65 -5.18 -10.47
N PRO A 231 1.53 -5.55 -9.53
CA PRO A 231 2.23 -4.57 -8.71
C PRO A 231 3.11 -3.66 -9.59
N ARG A 232 2.91 -2.36 -9.45
CA ARG A 232 3.72 -1.30 -10.06
C ARG A 232 4.44 -0.56 -8.96
N GLU A 233 5.76 -0.46 -9.11
CA GLU A 233 6.63 0.32 -8.24
C GLU A 233 6.87 1.70 -8.86
N VAL A 234 6.68 2.75 -8.06
CA VAL A 234 6.93 4.15 -8.44
C VAL A 234 7.85 4.76 -7.39
N LYS A 235 9.04 5.20 -7.80
CA LYS A 235 9.98 5.94 -6.96
C LYS A 235 9.95 7.41 -7.29
N VAL A 236 9.83 8.25 -6.28
CA VAL A 236 9.82 9.71 -6.40
C VAL A 236 10.96 10.27 -5.57
N TYR A 237 11.91 10.90 -6.24
CA TYR A 237 12.95 11.70 -5.59
C TYR A 237 12.51 13.16 -5.50
N TYR A 238 12.05 13.72 -6.62
CA TYR A 238 11.46 15.06 -6.75
C TYR A 238 10.63 15.13 -8.04
N GLU A 239 9.92 16.25 -8.24
CA GLU A 239 9.15 16.54 -9.48
C GLU A 239 8.12 15.46 -9.88
N ALA A 240 7.46 14.86 -8.91
CA ALA A 240 6.32 14.00 -9.21
C ALA A 240 5.15 14.80 -9.84
N PRO A 241 4.29 14.13 -10.64
CA PRO A 241 3.08 14.74 -11.14
C PRO A 241 2.22 15.29 -9.99
N PRO A 242 1.56 16.46 -10.14
CA PRO A 242 0.84 17.10 -9.03
C PRO A 242 -0.22 16.24 -8.34
N ALA A 243 -0.81 15.28 -9.06
CA ALA A 243 -1.77 14.34 -8.47
C ALA A 243 -1.09 13.33 -7.53
N LEU A 244 0.07 12.80 -7.93
CA LEU A 244 0.86 11.87 -7.13
C LEU A 244 1.47 12.57 -5.91
N GLU A 245 1.99 13.78 -6.08
CA GLU A 245 2.54 14.58 -4.98
C GLU A 245 1.49 14.83 -3.90
N ARG A 246 0.31 15.34 -4.29
CA ARG A 246 -0.79 15.57 -3.35
C ARG A 246 -1.28 14.30 -2.66
N PHE A 247 -1.24 13.17 -3.34
CA PHE A 247 -1.59 11.89 -2.72
C PHE A 247 -0.58 11.51 -1.64
N MET A 248 0.72 11.58 -1.94
CA MET A 248 1.77 11.29 -0.97
C MET A 248 1.69 12.22 0.23
N ASP A 249 1.53 13.53 0.02
CA ASP A 249 1.44 14.50 1.12
C ASP A 249 0.25 14.21 2.03
N ARG A 250 -0.93 13.89 1.45
CA ARG A 250 -2.11 13.51 2.23
C ARG A 250 -1.91 12.21 2.99
N LEU A 251 -1.22 11.24 2.40
CA LEU A 251 -0.90 9.99 3.05
C LEU A 251 0.06 10.19 4.22
N GLU A 252 1.08 11.04 4.08
CA GLU A 252 1.99 11.36 5.18
C GLU A 252 1.26 12.07 6.33
N VAL A 253 0.36 13.02 6.02
CA VAL A 253 -0.53 13.63 7.02
C VAL A 253 -1.41 12.58 7.70
N LEU A 254 -2.01 11.66 6.92
CA LEU A 254 -2.81 10.57 7.46
C LEU A 254 -1.96 9.72 8.42
N ILE A 255 -0.72 9.38 8.07
CA ILE A 255 0.20 8.59 8.91
C ILE A 255 0.55 9.34 10.20
N GLY A 256 0.89 10.63 10.12
CA GLY A 256 1.26 11.45 11.27
C GLY A 256 0.10 11.72 12.25
N GLU A 257 -1.14 11.84 11.75
CA GLU A 257 -2.32 12.11 12.59
C GLU A 257 -2.85 10.88 13.36
N GLN A 258 -2.41 9.65 13.03
CA GLN A 258 -2.98 8.46 13.65
C GLN A 258 -2.34 8.17 15.01
N ALA A 259 -3.18 7.78 15.97
CA ALA A 259 -2.69 7.16 17.21
C ALA A 259 -2.29 5.70 16.90
N TRP A 260 -1.01 5.46 16.73
CA TRP A 260 -0.47 4.14 16.42
C TRP A 260 -0.40 3.25 17.66
N GLU A 261 -0.84 2.00 17.53
CA GLU A 261 -0.72 0.99 18.59
C GLU A 261 0.48 0.10 18.27
N ARG A 262 1.46 0.08 19.18
CA ARG A 262 2.66 -0.74 19.01
C ARG A 262 2.25 -2.21 18.95
N ALA A 263 2.68 -2.91 17.90
CA ALA A 263 2.40 -4.33 17.77
C ALA A 263 3.11 -5.06 18.93
N THR A 264 2.33 -5.61 19.86
CA THR A 264 2.90 -6.50 20.89
C THR A 264 3.48 -7.73 20.18
N PRO A 265 4.74 -8.10 20.43
CA PRO A 265 5.31 -9.29 19.84
C PRO A 265 4.46 -10.49 20.26
N GLN A 266 3.75 -11.10 19.31
CA GLN A 266 3.08 -12.36 19.60
C GLN A 266 4.16 -13.40 19.91
N PRO A 267 4.06 -14.15 21.02
CA PRO A 267 5.00 -15.21 21.31
C PRO A 267 4.94 -16.21 20.17
N ARG A 268 6.05 -16.36 19.43
CA ARG A 268 6.18 -17.41 18.42
C ARG A 268 5.97 -18.75 19.12
N LYS A 269 4.83 -19.41 18.85
CA LYS A 269 4.68 -20.83 19.19
C LYS A 269 5.76 -21.56 18.39
N ARG A 270 6.80 -22.02 19.09
CA ARG A 270 7.75 -22.99 18.54
C ARG A 270 6.95 -24.26 18.27
N ASN A 271 6.80 -24.61 17.00
CA ASN A 271 6.41 -25.96 16.58
C ASN A 271 7.61 -26.89 16.66
#